data_AF-A0A7Y9RTZ3-F1
#
_entry.id   AF-A0A7Y9RTZ3-F1
#
_cell.length_a   1.000
_cell.length_b   1.000
_cell.length_c   1.000
_cell.angle_alpha   90.00
_cell.angle_beta   90.00
_cell.angle_gamma   90.00
#
_symmetry.space_group_name_H-M   'P 1'
#
loop_
_entity.id
_entity.type
_entity.pdbx_description
1 polymer ?
#
loop_
_entity_poly.entity_id
_entity_poly.type
_entity_poly.pdbx_seq_one_letter_code
_entity_poly.pdbx_strand_id
1 'polypeptide(L)'
;MSWWLVGLVCNSVIMVAYLLITLAIVRPLVRSGQLRSNPLGAATATIFFTCAVHHGAHAVHMVMPWFGADLEQGLAMRAAWGWQLALWDVVGAAAGAYYWTLRRSYSSLMEGAALFQDFRAREQQALEINDGVLQGLVVARMALELGERDRAMSALDGAIAAASGMVTDLLGAHQRGGSAGLLRSSAATVTTTPAPAATSTPDQPGMPDRPGAVGRPGASGEPAQPREPDPPVTLR
;
A
#
# COMPACT_ATOMS: atom_id res chain seq x y z
N MET A 1 40.15 -6.97 -23.48
CA MET A 1 39.00 -6.06 -23.38
C MET A 1 39.45 -4.82 -22.62
N SER A 2 39.27 -3.61 -23.14
CA SER A 2 39.64 -2.39 -22.43
C SER A 2 38.59 -2.09 -21.35
N TRP A 3 38.91 -2.45 -20.10
CA TRP A 3 38.00 -2.35 -18.94
C TRP A 3 37.40 -0.96 -18.74
N TRP A 4 38.14 0.10 -19.08
CA TRP A 4 37.63 1.47 -19.05
C TRP A 4 36.48 1.73 -20.02
N LEU A 5 36.40 1.03 -21.18
CA LEU A 5 35.24 1.14 -22.07
C LEU A 5 33.99 0.51 -21.44
N VAL A 6 34.16 -0.62 -20.74
CA VAL A 6 33.07 -1.26 -20.00
C VAL A 6 32.60 -0.32 -18.90
N GLY A 7 33.53 0.23 -18.12
CA GLY A 7 33.26 1.24 -17.09
C GLY A 7 32.52 2.45 -17.65
N LEU A 8 32.97 3.01 -18.78
CA LEU A 8 32.32 4.14 -19.46
C LEU A 8 30.86 3.85 -19.81
N VAL A 9 30.61 2.71 -20.47
CA VAL A 9 29.25 2.35 -20.91
C VAL A 9 28.34 2.12 -19.69
N CYS A 10 28.81 1.36 -18.70
CA CYS A 10 28.03 1.06 -17.51
C CYS A 10 27.75 2.32 -16.67
N ASN A 11 28.74 3.19 -16.46
CA ASN A 11 28.53 4.47 -15.75
C ASN A 11 27.55 5.38 -16.49
N SER A 12 27.59 5.40 -17.84
CA SER A 12 26.61 6.13 -18.65
C SER A 12 25.19 5.58 -18.47
N VAL A 13 25.04 4.25 -18.45
CA VAL A 13 23.75 3.60 -18.17
C VAL A 13 23.25 3.94 -16.77
N ILE A 14 24.10 3.87 -15.75
CA ILE A 14 23.74 4.21 -14.36
C ILE A 14 23.30 5.68 -14.28
N MET A 15 24.06 6.61 -14.87
CA MET A 15 23.71 8.03 -14.92
C MET A 15 22.30 8.22 -15.50
N VAL A 16 22.03 7.63 -16.67
CA VAL A 16 20.72 7.77 -17.32
C VAL A 16 19.61 7.13 -16.48
N ALA A 17 19.80 5.91 -15.99
CA ALA A 17 18.80 5.23 -15.17
C ALA A 17 18.47 6.02 -13.89
N TYR A 18 19.48 6.54 -13.20
CA TYR A 18 19.29 7.29 -11.95
C TYR A 18 18.68 8.67 -12.18
N LEU A 19 19.00 9.35 -13.30
CA LEU A 19 18.30 10.58 -13.69
C LEU A 19 16.82 10.30 -13.96
N LEU A 20 16.50 9.22 -14.68
CA LEU A 20 15.13 8.83 -14.96
C LEU A 20 14.35 8.50 -13.67
N ILE A 21 14.96 7.76 -12.75
CA ILE A 21 14.40 7.49 -11.41
C ILE A 21 14.14 8.79 -10.65
N THR A 22 15.11 9.70 -10.64
CA THR A 22 14.99 11.01 -10.00
C THR A 22 13.79 11.77 -10.55
N LEU A 23 13.66 11.87 -11.88
CA LEU A 23 12.53 12.53 -12.53
C LEU A 23 11.19 11.86 -12.20
N ALA A 24 11.15 10.53 -12.12
CA ALA A 24 9.96 9.77 -11.73
C ALA A 24 9.56 9.98 -10.25
N ILE A 25 10.48 10.38 -9.37
CA ILE A 25 10.17 10.77 -7.98
C ILE A 25 9.75 12.24 -7.91
N VAL A 26 10.55 13.12 -8.51
CA VAL A 26 10.38 14.58 -8.36
C VAL A 26 9.12 15.07 -9.06
N ARG A 27 8.81 14.59 -10.27
CA ARG A 27 7.66 15.07 -11.06
C ARG A 27 6.32 14.95 -10.31
N PRO A 28 5.93 13.81 -9.71
CA PRO A 28 4.70 13.73 -8.92
C PRO A 28 4.77 14.59 -7.65
N LEU A 29 5.91 14.65 -6.95
CA LEU A 29 6.08 15.48 -5.76
C LEU A 29 5.92 16.99 -6.03
N VAL A 30 6.45 17.47 -7.15
CA VAL A 30 6.28 18.87 -7.60
C VAL A 30 4.82 19.13 -7.95
N ARG A 31 4.21 18.23 -8.74
CA ARG A 31 2.82 18.38 -9.18
C ARG A 31 1.81 18.37 -8.02
N SER A 32 2.09 17.63 -6.95
CA SER A 32 1.26 17.60 -5.74
C SER A 32 1.66 18.65 -4.70
N GLY A 33 2.71 19.45 -4.93
CA GLY A 33 3.21 20.43 -3.97
C GLY A 33 3.86 19.82 -2.71
N GLN A 34 4.21 18.53 -2.74
CA GLN A 34 4.63 17.75 -1.56
C GLN A 34 6.15 17.71 -1.34
N LEU A 35 6.95 18.46 -2.10
CA LEU A 35 8.41 18.43 -1.98
C LEU A 35 8.92 18.71 -0.55
N ARG A 36 8.23 19.57 0.20
CA ARG A 36 8.60 19.90 1.60
C ARG A 36 7.88 19.06 2.65
N SER A 37 6.66 18.59 2.35
CA SER A 37 5.86 17.80 3.29
C SER A 37 6.16 16.30 3.23
N ASN A 38 6.86 15.84 2.18
CA ASN A 38 7.33 14.47 2.04
C ASN A 38 8.89 14.42 2.03
N PRO A 39 9.53 14.53 3.21
CA PRO A 39 10.99 14.58 3.30
C PRO A 39 11.65 13.28 2.83
N LEU A 40 10.96 12.14 2.96
CA LEU A 40 11.48 10.84 2.52
C LEU A 40 11.62 10.79 1.00
N GLY A 41 10.58 11.18 0.25
CA GLY A 41 10.64 11.24 -1.21
C GLY A 41 11.68 12.23 -1.73
N ALA A 42 11.80 13.40 -1.09
CA ALA A 42 12.80 14.40 -1.44
C ALA A 42 14.24 13.90 -1.19
N ALA A 43 14.49 13.24 -0.06
CA ALA A 43 15.79 12.65 0.26
C ALA A 43 16.17 11.55 -0.74
N THR A 44 15.23 10.64 -1.07
CA THR A 44 15.48 9.59 -2.07
C THR A 44 15.80 10.17 -3.45
N ALA A 45 15.05 11.20 -3.89
CA ALA A 45 15.34 11.88 -5.15
C ALA A 45 16.74 12.51 -5.15
N THR A 46 17.14 13.12 -4.02
CA THR A 46 18.46 13.74 -3.86
C THR A 46 19.58 12.71 -3.95
N ILE A 47 19.45 11.57 -3.26
CA ILE A 47 20.44 10.49 -3.30
C ILE A 47 20.64 10.03 -4.76
N PHE A 48 19.57 9.64 -5.45
CA PHE A 48 19.67 9.19 -6.84
C PHE A 48 20.25 10.26 -7.76
N PHE A 49 19.89 11.53 -7.58
CA PHE A 49 20.45 12.63 -8.35
C PHE A 49 21.96 12.75 -8.15
N THR A 50 22.43 12.77 -6.90
CA THR A 50 23.87 12.87 -6.60
C THR A 50 24.66 11.69 -7.15
N CYS A 51 24.11 10.48 -7.06
CA CYS A 51 24.73 9.30 -7.66
C CYS A 51 24.77 9.41 -9.18
N ALA A 52 23.70 9.89 -9.82
CA ALA A 52 23.68 10.08 -11.26
C ALA A 52 24.76 11.06 -11.73
N VAL A 53 24.93 12.19 -11.03
CA VAL A 53 25.98 13.17 -11.31
C VAL A 53 27.36 12.55 -11.11
N HIS A 54 27.57 11.78 -10.03
CA HIS A 54 28.84 11.11 -9.76
C HIS A 54 29.23 10.12 -10.88
N HIS A 55 28.33 9.22 -11.27
CA HIS A 55 28.57 8.27 -12.36
C HIS A 55 28.70 8.97 -13.72
N GLY A 56 27.93 10.05 -13.93
CA GLY A 56 28.04 10.90 -15.12
C GLY A 56 29.39 11.60 -15.22
N ALA A 57 29.91 12.14 -14.11
CA ALA A 57 31.22 12.76 -14.06
C ALA A 57 32.32 11.75 -14.43
N HIS A 58 32.22 10.51 -13.93
CA HIS A 58 33.15 9.45 -14.35
C HIS A 58 33.09 9.20 -15.86
N ALA A 59 31.89 9.02 -16.42
CA ALA A 59 31.73 8.82 -17.86
C ALA A 59 32.30 10.00 -18.67
N VAL A 60 32.07 11.23 -18.24
CA VAL A 60 32.56 12.45 -18.89
C VAL A 60 34.09 12.53 -18.85
N HIS A 61 34.73 12.37 -17.69
CA HIS A 61 36.19 12.39 -17.58
C HIS A 61 36.85 11.28 -18.43
N MET A 62 36.21 10.10 -18.52
CA MET A 62 36.69 9.06 -19.41
C MET A 62 36.56 9.43 -20.89
N VAL A 63 35.57 10.21 -21.32
CA VAL A 63 35.40 10.59 -22.73
C VAL A 63 36.24 11.81 -23.10
N MET A 64 36.47 12.73 -22.16
CA MET A 64 37.08 14.03 -22.39
C MET A 64 38.40 14.02 -23.21
N PRO A 65 39.33 13.07 -23.00
CA PRO A 65 40.55 12.99 -23.81
C PRO A 65 40.32 12.84 -25.32
N TRP A 66 39.15 12.34 -25.73
CA TRP A 66 38.78 12.27 -27.16
C TRP A 66 38.64 13.68 -27.77
N PHE A 67 38.15 14.64 -26.99
CA PHE A 67 37.94 16.02 -27.41
C PHE A 67 39.18 16.90 -27.21
N GLY A 68 40.32 16.34 -26.81
CA GLY A 68 41.54 17.09 -26.51
C GLY A 68 41.47 17.90 -25.20
N ALA A 69 40.46 17.67 -24.37
CA ALA A 69 40.32 18.29 -23.06
C ALA A 69 40.63 17.28 -21.95
N ASP A 70 41.12 17.77 -20.82
CA ASP A 70 41.46 16.98 -19.62
C ASP A 70 42.26 15.69 -19.92
N LEU A 71 43.30 15.84 -20.76
CA LEU A 71 44.10 14.74 -21.26
C LEU A 71 44.80 13.98 -20.13
N GLU A 72 45.38 14.68 -19.15
CA GLU A 72 46.12 14.05 -18.07
C GLU A 72 45.20 13.24 -17.15
N GLN A 73 44.15 13.86 -16.61
CA GLN A 73 43.30 13.21 -15.61
C GLN A 73 42.40 12.17 -16.28
N GLY A 74 41.88 12.44 -17.48
CA GLY A 74 41.08 11.47 -18.23
C GLY A 74 41.87 10.23 -18.67
N LEU A 75 43.13 10.38 -19.12
CA LEU A 75 43.98 9.22 -19.45
C LEU A 75 44.42 8.46 -18.18
N ALA A 76 44.76 9.15 -17.10
CA ALA A 76 45.07 8.53 -15.81
C ALA A 76 43.87 7.72 -15.29
N MET A 77 42.66 8.27 -15.43
CA MET A 77 41.42 7.61 -15.04
C MET A 77 41.12 6.36 -15.89
N ARG A 78 41.30 6.43 -17.22
CA ARG A 78 41.19 5.25 -18.10
C ARG A 78 42.20 4.16 -17.73
N ALA A 79 43.42 4.54 -17.36
CA ALA A 79 44.46 3.60 -16.94
C ALA A 79 44.18 2.96 -15.58
N ALA A 80 43.59 3.72 -14.64
CA ALA A 80 43.22 3.23 -13.32
C ALA A 80 41.96 2.35 -13.31
N TRP A 81 41.13 2.38 -14.36
CA TRP A 81 39.87 1.63 -14.41
C TRP A 81 40.09 0.15 -14.72
N GLY A 82 40.40 -0.62 -13.68
CA GLY A 82 40.57 -2.07 -13.73
C GLY A 82 39.26 -2.86 -13.82
N TRP A 83 39.39 -4.18 -13.96
CA TRP A 83 38.26 -5.09 -14.12
C TRP A 83 37.35 -5.15 -12.88
N GLN A 84 37.88 -4.90 -11.68
CA GLN A 84 37.12 -4.90 -10.43
C GLN A 84 36.12 -3.73 -10.36
N LEU A 85 36.54 -2.54 -10.78
CA LEU A 85 35.64 -1.37 -10.89
C LEU A 85 34.60 -1.61 -11.97
N ALA A 86 35.03 -2.06 -13.15
CA ALA A 86 34.13 -2.38 -14.24
C ALA A 86 33.09 -3.46 -13.87
N LEU A 87 33.45 -4.47 -13.08
CA LEU A 87 32.52 -5.47 -12.57
C LEU A 87 31.42 -4.84 -11.72
N TRP A 88 31.79 -3.95 -10.78
CA TRP A 88 30.81 -3.26 -9.97
C TRP A 88 29.95 -2.29 -10.78
N ASP A 89 30.51 -1.65 -11.81
CA ASP A 89 29.74 -0.83 -12.75
C ASP A 89 28.70 -1.67 -13.51
N VAL A 90 29.05 -2.90 -13.93
CA VAL A 90 28.10 -3.83 -14.58
C VAL A 90 26.96 -4.18 -13.62
N VAL A 91 27.29 -4.54 -12.38
CA VAL A 91 26.27 -4.86 -11.35
C VAL A 91 25.38 -3.65 -11.09
N GLY A 92 25.96 -2.46 -10.93
CA GLY A 92 25.24 -1.20 -10.72
C GLY A 92 24.34 -0.83 -11.90
N ALA A 93 24.83 -0.99 -13.13
CA ALA A 93 24.06 -0.73 -14.34
C ALA A 93 22.88 -1.72 -14.48
N ALA A 94 23.11 -3.00 -14.21
CA ALA A 94 22.05 -4.01 -14.22
C ALA A 94 21.00 -3.74 -13.15
N ALA A 95 21.41 -3.43 -11.92
CA ALA A 95 20.50 -3.10 -10.82
C ALA A 95 19.71 -1.83 -11.10
N GLY A 96 20.35 -0.77 -11.60
CA GLY A 96 19.70 0.49 -11.95
C GLY A 96 18.70 0.33 -13.10
N ALA A 97 19.06 -0.42 -14.14
CA ALA A 97 18.16 -0.73 -15.25
C ALA A 97 16.98 -1.59 -14.79
N TYR A 98 17.23 -2.65 -14.01
CA TYR A 98 16.19 -3.50 -13.45
C TYR A 98 15.23 -2.74 -12.53
N TYR A 99 15.76 -1.89 -11.65
CA TYR A 99 14.93 -1.05 -10.80
C TYR A 99 14.11 -0.05 -11.64
N TRP A 100 14.70 0.56 -12.66
CA TRP A 100 13.97 1.47 -13.56
C TRP A 100 12.83 0.77 -14.30
N THR A 101 13.05 -0.46 -14.80
CA THR A 101 11.98 -1.23 -15.45
C THR A 101 10.89 -1.61 -14.45
N LEU A 102 11.26 -2.05 -13.25
CA LEU A 102 10.31 -2.32 -12.17
C LEU A 102 9.52 -1.06 -11.83
N ARG A 103 10.20 0.08 -11.64
CA ARG A 103 9.57 1.37 -11.36
C ARG A 103 8.61 1.77 -12.46
N ARG A 104 8.96 1.62 -13.74
CA ARG A 104 8.07 1.95 -14.86
C ARG A 104 6.84 1.03 -14.91
N SER A 105 7.03 -0.28 -14.82
CA SER A 105 5.95 -1.26 -14.95
C SER A 105 5.03 -1.31 -13.73
N TYR A 106 5.57 -1.13 -12.53
CA TYR A 106 4.80 -1.12 -11.30
C TYR A 106 4.30 0.27 -10.95
N SER A 107 4.88 1.39 -11.40
CA SER A 107 4.26 2.72 -11.20
C SER A 107 3.02 2.94 -12.06
N SER A 108 2.90 2.29 -13.22
CA SER A 108 1.63 2.23 -13.93
C SER A 108 0.56 1.39 -13.21
N LEU A 109 0.97 0.51 -12.28
CA LEU A 109 0.06 -0.20 -11.37
C LEU A 109 -0.14 0.54 -10.04
N MET A 110 0.90 1.25 -9.59
CA MET A 110 1.01 2.09 -8.40
C MET A 110 0.91 3.57 -8.79
N GLU A 111 -0.14 3.90 -9.52
CA GLU A 111 -0.75 5.22 -9.45
C GLU A 111 -1.31 5.50 -8.03
N GLY A 112 -0.98 4.66 -7.04
CA GLY A 112 -0.24 4.90 -5.77
C GLY A 112 -0.16 6.29 -5.13
N ALA A 113 -0.33 7.39 -5.86
CA ALA A 113 -0.88 8.61 -5.26
C ALA A 113 -2.30 8.33 -4.71
N ALA A 114 -3.00 7.34 -5.26
CA ALA A 114 -4.27 6.83 -4.76
C ALA A 114 -4.19 6.29 -3.33
N LEU A 115 -3.07 5.71 -2.87
CA LEU A 115 -3.00 5.12 -1.52
C LEU A 115 -2.81 6.18 -0.43
N PHE A 116 -2.03 7.24 -0.72
CA PHE A 116 -1.94 8.42 0.16
C PHE A 116 -3.19 9.31 0.08
N GLN A 117 -3.81 9.43 -1.10
CA GLN A 117 -5.12 10.05 -1.25
C GLN A 117 -6.19 9.27 -0.49
N ASP A 118 -6.14 7.94 -0.49
CA ASP A 118 -7.08 7.08 0.24
C ASP A 118 -6.92 7.28 1.76
N PHE A 119 -5.70 7.39 2.29
CA PHE A 119 -5.53 7.74 3.71
C PHE A 119 -6.03 9.14 4.06
N ARG A 120 -5.77 10.17 3.23
CA ARG A 120 -6.28 11.52 3.48
C ARG A 120 -7.79 11.63 3.29
N ALA A 121 -8.36 10.90 2.32
CA ALA A 121 -9.80 10.79 2.11
C ALA A 121 -10.46 10.10 3.30
N ARG A 122 -9.86 9.01 3.82
CA ARG A 122 -10.34 8.35 5.04
C ARG A 122 -10.27 9.24 6.27
N GLU A 123 -9.21 10.04 6.41
CA GLU A 123 -9.06 10.99 7.52
C GLU A 123 -10.10 12.12 7.44
N GLN A 124 -10.28 12.74 6.27
CA GLN A 124 -11.31 13.76 6.04
C GLN A 124 -12.71 13.20 6.25
N GLN A 125 -12.97 11.99 5.76
CA GLN A 125 -14.24 11.31 5.96
C GLN A 125 -14.50 11.00 7.43
N ALA A 126 -13.49 10.58 8.20
CA ALA A 126 -13.64 10.36 9.64
C ALA A 126 -13.95 11.68 10.38
N LEU A 127 -13.43 12.81 9.93
CA LEU A 127 -13.74 14.14 10.47
C LEU A 127 -15.16 14.58 10.11
N GLU A 128 -15.62 14.39 8.87
CA GLU A 128 -16.99 14.70 8.45
C GLU A 128 -18.04 13.85 9.19
N ILE A 129 -17.75 12.57 9.43
CA ILE A 129 -18.60 11.68 10.24
C ILE A 129 -18.70 12.20 11.68
N ASN A 130 -17.58 12.67 12.25
CA ASN A 130 -17.56 13.20 13.60
C ASN A 130 -18.45 14.44 13.71
N ASP A 131 -18.24 15.44 12.85
CA ASP A 131 -18.94 16.72 12.95
C ASP A 131 -20.44 16.58 12.65
N GLY A 132 -20.84 15.89 11.58
CA GLY A 132 -22.25 15.81 11.19
C GLY A 132 -23.09 14.95 12.13
N VAL A 133 -22.60 13.75 12.48
CA VAL A 133 -23.38 12.76 13.24
C VAL A 133 -23.27 13.01 14.74
N LEU A 134 -22.08 13.29 15.29
CA LEU A 134 -21.95 13.51 16.73
C LEU A 134 -22.57 14.83 17.16
N GLN A 135 -22.46 15.91 16.38
CA GLN A 135 -23.11 17.16 16.73
C GLN A 135 -24.64 17.00 16.77
N GLY A 136 -25.23 16.31 15.80
CA GLY A 136 -26.67 16.01 15.79
C GLY A 136 -27.11 15.17 16.99
N LEU A 137 -26.32 14.16 17.37
CA LEU A 137 -26.59 13.33 18.55
C LEU A 137 -26.42 14.08 19.88
N VAL A 138 -25.43 14.97 19.99
CA VAL A 138 -25.24 15.82 21.17
C VAL A 138 -26.40 16.78 21.34
N VAL A 139 -26.85 17.42 20.24
CA VAL A 139 -28.02 18.31 20.25
C VAL A 139 -29.29 17.53 20.62
N ALA A 140 -29.49 16.34 20.04
CA ALA A 140 -30.64 15.50 20.36
C ALA A 140 -30.64 15.10 21.85
N ARG A 141 -29.49 14.70 22.40
CA ARG A 141 -29.36 14.38 23.83
C ARG A 141 -29.67 15.58 24.72
N MET A 142 -29.10 16.75 24.41
CA MET A 142 -29.34 17.98 25.19
C MET A 142 -30.81 18.39 25.16
N ALA A 143 -31.47 18.29 24.00
CA ALA A 143 -32.90 18.57 23.87
C ALA A 143 -33.77 17.58 24.66
N LEU A 144 -33.39 16.30 24.73
CA LEU A 144 -34.06 15.31 25.59
C LEU A 144 -33.92 15.64 27.08
N GLU A 145 -32.71 16.04 27.51
CA GLU A 145 -32.45 16.43 28.91
C GLU A 145 -33.26 17.68 29.31
N LEU A 146 -33.57 18.56 28.36
CA LEU A 146 -34.41 19.75 28.54
C LEU A 146 -35.93 19.49 28.38
N GLY A 147 -36.33 18.26 28.02
CA GLY A 147 -37.74 17.93 27.74
C GLY A 147 -38.27 18.44 26.40
N GLU A 148 -37.41 19.00 25.55
CA GLU A 148 -37.73 19.50 24.20
C GLU A 148 -37.84 18.35 23.18
N ARG A 149 -38.85 17.49 23.36
CA ARG A 149 -38.98 16.23 22.61
C ARG A 149 -39.00 16.43 21.09
N ASP A 150 -39.71 17.43 20.58
CA ASP A 150 -39.80 17.66 19.14
C ASP A 150 -38.45 18.08 18.53
N ARG A 151 -37.68 18.89 19.28
CA ARG A 151 -36.34 19.32 18.88
C ARG A 151 -35.34 18.17 18.92
N ALA A 152 -35.47 17.28 19.91
CA ALA A 152 -34.66 16.08 20.01
C ALA A 152 -34.90 15.14 18.81
N MET A 153 -36.16 14.90 18.46
CA MET A 153 -36.51 14.06 17.32
C MET A 153 -36.01 14.66 16.00
N SER A 154 -36.19 15.98 15.80
CA SER A 154 -35.69 16.66 14.62
C SER A 154 -34.16 16.60 14.48
N ALA A 155 -33.41 16.75 15.58
CA ALA A 155 -31.95 16.63 15.56
C ALA A 155 -31.48 15.19 15.31
N LEU A 156 -32.21 14.19 15.84
CA LEU A 156 -31.93 12.78 15.60
C LEU A 156 -32.18 12.39 14.14
N ASP A 157 -33.31 12.83 13.56
CA ASP A 157 -33.64 12.60 12.14
C ASP A 157 -32.58 13.22 11.23
N GLY A 158 -32.09 14.42 11.57
CA GLY A 158 -30.98 15.07 10.87
C GLY A 158 -29.68 14.26 10.92
N ALA A 159 -29.32 13.71 12.09
CA ALA A 159 -28.14 12.87 12.25
C ALA A 159 -28.25 11.55 11.47
N ILE A 160 -29.44 10.92 11.47
CA ILE A 160 -29.71 9.68 10.72
C ILE A 160 -29.67 9.96 9.21
N ALA A 161 -30.21 11.08 8.75
CA ALA A 161 -30.17 11.48 7.34
C ALA A 161 -28.73 11.74 6.87
N ALA A 162 -27.93 12.44 7.68
CA ALA A 162 -26.51 12.68 7.39
C ALA A 162 -25.72 11.36 7.31
N ALA A 163 -25.91 10.45 8.28
CA ALA A 163 -25.28 9.13 8.26
C ALA A 163 -25.71 8.30 7.04
N SER A 164 -27.00 8.34 6.69
CA SER A 164 -27.54 7.59 5.55
C SER A 164 -27.00 8.12 4.22
N GLY A 165 -26.92 9.44 4.06
CA GLY A 165 -26.32 10.09 2.88
C GLY A 165 -24.86 9.68 2.68
N MET A 166 -24.05 9.73 3.75
CA MET A 166 -22.65 9.31 3.70
C MET A 166 -22.49 7.83 3.31
N VAL A 167 -23.35 6.93 3.83
CA VAL A 167 -23.33 5.51 3.44
C VAL A 167 -23.72 5.31 1.97
N THR A 168 -24.71 6.06 1.48
CA THR A 168 -25.09 6.03 0.06
C THR A 168 -23.96 6.51 -0.83
N ASP A 169 -23.26 7.58 -0.45
CA ASP A 169 -22.13 8.11 -1.22
C ASP A 169 -20.96 7.10 -1.26
N LEU A 170 -20.68 6.42 -0.13
CA LEU A 170 -19.66 5.38 -0.06
C LEU A 170 -19.98 4.17 -0.93
N LEU A 171 -21.23 3.70 -0.91
CA LEU A 171 -21.67 2.57 -1.72
C LEU A 171 -21.77 2.94 -3.21
N GLY A 172 -22.16 4.17 -3.53
CA GLY A 172 -22.22 4.69 -4.90
C GLY A 172 -20.84 4.93 -5.53
N ALA A 173 -19.83 5.27 -4.73
CA ALA A 173 -18.44 5.33 -5.19
C ALA A 173 -17.89 3.93 -5.54
N HIS A 174 -18.27 2.88 -4.79
CA HIS A 174 -17.79 1.51 -5.02
C HIS A 174 -18.44 0.84 -6.25
N GLN A 175 -19.69 1.19 -6.59
CA GLN A 175 -20.38 0.63 -7.76
C GLN A 175 -19.84 1.12 -9.12
N ARG A 176 -19.20 2.29 -9.17
CA ARG A 176 -18.56 2.81 -10.40
C ARG A 176 -17.29 2.04 -10.82
N GLY A 177 -16.79 1.14 -9.96
CA GLY A 177 -15.60 0.32 -10.24
C GLY A 177 -15.85 -1.19 -10.40
N GLY A 178 -17.06 -1.72 -10.20
CA GLY A 178 -17.19 -3.19 -10.20
C GLY A 178 -18.56 -3.80 -9.86
N SER A 179 -19.68 -3.26 -10.33
CA SER A 179 -20.98 -3.90 -10.10
C SER A 179 -21.83 -3.99 -11.36
N ALA A 180 -21.42 -4.82 -12.31
CA ALA A 180 -22.26 -5.26 -13.43
C ALA A 180 -22.95 -6.63 -13.19
N GLY A 181 -23.00 -7.17 -11.96
CA GLY A 181 -23.39 -8.57 -11.78
C GLY A 181 -24.02 -9.02 -10.47
N LEU A 182 -24.48 -8.14 -9.58
CA LEU A 182 -25.03 -8.55 -8.28
C LEU A 182 -26.35 -7.88 -7.88
N LEU A 183 -27.19 -7.51 -8.85
CA LEU A 183 -28.58 -7.14 -8.56
C LEU A 183 -29.49 -8.33 -8.93
N ARG A 184 -30.26 -8.81 -7.94
CA ARG A 184 -31.26 -9.86 -8.11
C ARG A 184 -32.51 -9.23 -8.76
N SER A 185 -32.95 -9.77 -9.90
CA SER A 185 -33.96 -9.15 -10.79
C SER A 185 -35.42 -9.37 -10.37
N SER A 186 -35.69 -9.98 -9.21
CA SER A 186 -37.05 -10.29 -8.76
C SER A 186 -37.21 -10.16 -7.25
N ALA A 187 -38.38 -9.66 -6.83
CA ALA A 187 -38.75 -9.58 -5.43
C ALA A 187 -38.76 -10.97 -4.76
N ALA A 188 -38.36 -11.03 -3.49
CA ALA A 188 -38.39 -12.27 -2.71
C ALA A 188 -39.84 -12.57 -2.30
N THR A 189 -40.38 -13.69 -2.79
CA THR A 189 -41.70 -14.20 -2.37
C THR A 189 -41.56 -14.93 -1.04
N VAL A 190 -42.28 -14.47 -0.02
CA VAL A 190 -42.37 -15.17 1.28
C VAL A 190 -43.40 -16.28 1.14
N THR A 191 -42.94 -17.53 1.03
CA THR A 191 -43.84 -18.70 1.17
C THR A 191 -44.15 -18.89 2.65
N THR A 192 -45.30 -18.42 3.10
CA THR A 192 -45.87 -18.87 4.37
C THR A 192 -46.27 -20.34 4.24
N THR A 193 -45.40 -21.24 4.65
CA THR A 193 -45.73 -22.66 4.85
C THR A 193 -46.76 -22.75 5.98
N PRO A 194 -47.97 -23.27 5.75
CA PRO A 194 -48.91 -23.55 6.84
C PRO A 194 -48.33 -24.65 7.73
N ALA A 195 -48.42 -24.46 9.04
CA ALA A 195 -48.00 -25.46 10.03
C ALA A 195 -48.72 -26.81 9.76
N PRO A 196 -47.99 -27.93 9.70
CA PRO A 196 -48.63 -29.23 9.51
C PRO A 196 -49.47 -29.57 10.75
N ALA A 197 -50.75 -29.85 10.50
CA ALA A 197 -51.71 -30.31 11.48
C ALA A 197 -51.25 -31.64 12.11
N ALA A 198 -51.48 -31.76 13.42
CA ALA A 198 -51.24 -32.97 14.17
C ALA A 198 -52.08 -34.13 13.60
N THR A 199 -51.41 -35.22 13.24
CA THR A 199 -52.06 -36.51 13.01
C THR A 199 -51.32 -37.60 13.76
N SER A 200 -52.11 -38.35 14.51
CA SER A 200 -51.82 -39.35 15.52
C SER A 200 -51.15 -40.62 15.02
N THR A 201 -50.25 -41.13 15.85
CA THR A 201 -49.63 -42.47 15.89
C THR A 201 -50.65 -43.63 15.91
N PRO A 202 -50.30 -44.79 15.32
CA PRO A 202 -50.28 -46.08 16.04
C PRO A 202 -48.95 -46.84 15.82
N ASP A 203 -48.17 -47.16 16.86
CA ASP A 203 -48.12 -48.39 17.69
C ASP A 203 -47.45 -49.60 16.97
N GLN A 204 -46.11 -49.74 17.12
CA GLN A 204 -45.36 -50.81 17.88
C GLN A 204 -44.85 -51.97 16.97
N PRO A 205 -43.94 -52.89 17.38
CA PRO A 205 -43.02 -52.96 18.54
C PRO A 205 -41.58 -53.47 18.21
N GLY A 206 -40.66 -53.41 19.18
CA GLY A 206 -39.51 -54.36 19.25
C GLY A 206 -38.14 -53.76 19.57
N MET A 207 -37.76 -53.78 20.86
CA MET A 207 -36.36 -53.68 21.33
C MET A 207 -35.76 -55.11 21.41
N PRO A 208 -34.43 -55.31 21.41
CA PRO A 208 -33.71 -55.19 22.68
C PRO A 208 -32.27 -54.62 22.61
N ASP A 209 -31.88 -54.07 23.76
CA ASP A 209 -30.56 -53.73 24.31
C ASP A 209 -29.28 -54.30 23.65
N ARG A 210 -28.21 -53.49 23.55
CA ARG A 210 -27.09 -53.46 24.53
C ARG A 210 -25.93 -52.51 24.16
N PRO A 211 -25.01 -52.21 25.11
CA PRO A 211 -24.25 -50.96 25.21
C PRO A 211 -22.78 -51.06 24.73
N GLY A 212 -22.12 -49.92 24.56
CA GLY A 212 -20.68 -49.85 24.36
C GLY A 212 -20.13 -48.42 24.38
N ALA A 213 -19.45 -48.07 25.47
CA ALA A 213 -18.65 -46.87 25.63
C ALA A 213 -17.32 -46.96 24.87
N VAL A 214 -16.83 -45.86 24.29
CA VAL A 214 -15.41 -45.43 24.11
C VAL A 214 -15.50 -43.97 23.63
N GLY A 215 -14.99 -42.93 24.29
CA GLY A 215 -13.60 -42.69 24.70
C GLY A 215 -13.07 -41.53 23.86
N ARG A 216 -13.13 -40.30 24.39
CA ARG A 216 -12.54 -39.08 23.82
C ARG A 216 -11.07 -38.98 24.23
N PRO A 217 -10.10 -38.83 23.32
CA PRO A 217 -8.79 -38.29 23.66
C PRO A 217 -8.73 -36.79 23.38
N GLY A 218 -8.29 -36.04 24.38
CA GLY A 218 -7.78 -34.68 24.21
C GLY A 218 -6.35 -34.70 23.68
N ALA A 219 -5.96 -33.61 23.01
CA ALA A 219 -4.58 -33.21 22.81
C ALA A 219 -4.56 -31.71 22.49
N SER A 220 -4.28 -30.91 23.51
CA SER A 220 -3.88 -29.51 23.41
C SER A 220 -2.41 -29.45 22.97
N GLY A 221 -2.17 -29.00 21.74
CA GLY A 221 -0.85 -28.66 21.23
C GLY A 221 -0.57 -27.17 21.43
N GLU A 222 0.34 -26.87 22.35
CA GLU A 222 0.88 -25.54 22.64
C GLU A 222 2.03 -25.24 21.64
N PRO A 223 2.05 -24.08 20.95
CA PRO A 223 3.14 -23.74 20.04
C PRO A 223 4.33 -23.11 20.79
N ALA A 224 5.53 -23.62 20.50
CA ALA A 224 6.81 -23.19 21.04
C ALA A 224 7.14 -21.72 20.71
N GLN A 225 7.54 -20.95 21.74
CA GLN A 225 8.07 -19.59 21.60
C GLN A 225 9.52 -19.59 21.06
N PRO A 226 9.88 -18.64 20.18
CA PRO A 226 11.26 -18.49 19.69
C PRO A 226 12.17 -17.81 20.73
N ARG A 227 13.38 -18.35 20.89
CA ARG A 227 14.45 -17.79 21.75
C ARG A 227 15.00 -16.48 21.19
N GLU A 228 15.12 -15.50 22.07
CA GLU A 228 15.78 -14.20 21.86
C GLU A 228 17.32 -14.39 21.88
N PRO A 229 18.10 -13.70 21.03
CA PRO A 229 19.56 -13.77 21.05
C PRO A 229 20.20 -12.81 22.08
N ASP A 230 21.24 -13.30 22.77
CA ASP A 230 22.00 -12.56 23.79
C ASP A 230 22.72 -11.30 23.25
N PRO A 231 22.87 -10.25 24.07
CA PRO A 231 23.58 -9.02 23.68
C PRO A 231 25.11 -9.17 23.68
N PRO A 232 25.84 -8.38 22.86
CA PRO A 232 27.29 -8.48 22.73
C PRO A 232 28.05 -7.91 23.94
N VAL A 233 29.07 -8.64 24.37
CA VAL A 233 30.04 -8.27 25.41
C VAL A 233 30.94 -7.14 24.92
N THR A 234 30.91 -6.00 25.59
CA THR A 234 31.86 -4.89 25.37
C THR A 234 33.17 -5.17 26.10
N LEU A 235 34.27 -5.35 25.36
CA LEU A 235 35.64 -5.32 25.89
C LEU A 235 36.06 -3.85 26.14
N ARG A 236 36.59 -3.60 27.34
CA ARG A 236 37.28 -2.35 27.73
C ARG A 236 38.73 -2.38 27.29
#